data_AF-A0A956I8K7-F1
#
_entry.id   AF-A0A956I8K7-F1
#
_cell.length_a   1.000
_cell.length_b   1.000
_cell.length_c   1.000
_cell.angle_alpha   90.00
_cell.angle_beta   90.00
_cell.angle_gamma   90.00
#
_symmetry.space_group_name_H-M   'P 1'
#
loop_
_entity.id
_entity.type
_entity.pdbx_description
1 polymer ?
#
loop_
_entity_poly.entity_id
_entity_poly.type
_entity_poly.pdbx_seq_one_letter_code
_entity_poly.pdbx_strand_id
1 'polypeptide(L)'
;MSLPAVDTTLVAPLDPLALLDQLPARARADLSWARPAIQKALESLHEEPLDDERLSAATRAFFEPMPAIAAALFQHLPASDNLSLSSRGMEAFRAEGFGNLDPHTRDMALDALTILSAIFARLATEVGGVRLDVSTAESLKDPDALESWAASPMARAYVCLFAADKMPPSDDPARQAHASELVGWAFLMLSSTLDQLARVGVVIDPFADEPKGDRTLRAAEALREVLDDEDLQILSDARMRDLR
;
A
#
# COMPACT_ATOMS: atom_id res chain seq x y z
N MET A 1 7.01 -6.38 -38.14
CA MET A 1 8.08 -6.60 -37.14
C MET A 1 7.40 -6.75 -35.80
N SER A 2 7.37 -7.97 -35.26
CA SER A 2 6.82 -8.22 -33.92
C SER A 2 7.86 -7.80 -32.89
N LEU A 3 7.47 -6.96 -31.94
CA LEU A 3 8.29 -6.65 -30.77
C LEU A 3 8.46 -7.95 -29.95
N PRO A 4 9.65 -8.21 -29.37
CA PRO A 4 9.79 -9.32 -28.43
C PRO A 4 8.82 -9.12 -27.26
N ALA A 5 8.16 -10.19 -26.82
CA ALA A 5 7.40 -10.18 -25.59
C ALA A 5 8.36 -9.84 -24.45
N VAL A 6 8.22 -8.64 -23.89
CA VAL A 6 8.99 -8.22 -22.73
C VAL A 6 8.19 -8.66 -21.51
N ASP A 7 8.68 -9.72 -20.85
CA ASP A 7 8.21 -10.18 -19.55
C ASP A 7 8.39 -9.07 -18.51
N THR A 8 7.34 -8.29 -18.27
CA THR A 8 7.32 -7.17 -17.33
C THR A 8 7.18 -7.65 -15.88
N THR A 9 8.29 -7.77 -15.16
CA THR A 9 8.28 -8.04 -13.71
C THR A 9 7.75 -6.82 -12.96
N LEU A 10 6.50 -6.86 -12.54
CA LEU A 10 5.96 -5.95 -11.54
C LEU A 10 5.94 -6.66 -10.19
N VAL A 11 6.69 -6.14 -9.21
CA VAL A 11 6.48 -6.48 -7.81
C VAL A 11 5.34 -5.60 -7.32
N ALA A 12 4.10 -6.08 -7.48
CA ALA A 12 2.96 -5.51 -6.78
C ALA A 12 3.18 -5.68 -5.26
N PRO A 13 2.40 -4.97 -4.43
CA PRO A 13 2.51 -5.07 -2.99
C PRO A 13 2.20 -6.51 -2.55
N LEU A 14 3.26 -7.24 -2.22
CA LEU A 14 3.22 -8.64 -1.80
C LEU A 14 3.41 -8.67 -0.30
N ASP A 15 2.52 -9.39 0.42
CA ASP A 15 2.69 -9.63 1.86
C ASP A 15 4.08 -10.24 2.11
N PRO A 16 5.03 -9.50 2.73
CA PRO A 16 6.38 -9.99 2.92
C PRO A 16 6.45 -11.26 3.78
N LEU A 17 5.47 -11.46 4.66
CA LEU A 17 5.37 -12.65 5.49
C LEU A 17 4.93 -13.86 4.65
N ALA A 18 3.97 -13.65 3.75
CA ALA A 18 3.56 -14.69 2.80
C ALA A 18 4.69 -15.03 1.81
N LEU A 19 5.50 -14.05 1.42
CA LEU A 19 6.70 -14.27 0.60
C LEU A 19 7.74 -15.12 1.32
N LEU A 20 8.00 -14.85 2.60
CA LEU A 20 8.89 -15.67 3.41
C LEU A 20 8.40 -17.12 3.46
N ASP A 21 7.10 -17.36 3.57
CA ASP A 21 6.54 -18.72 3.66
C ASP A 21 6.67 -19.53 2.37
N GLN A 22 6.82 -18.87 1.22
CA GLN A 22 7.05 -19.52 -0.07
C GLN A 22 8.50 -19.97 -0.28
N LEU A 23 9.45 -19.51 0.54
CA LEU A 23 10.86 -19.86 0.40
C LEU A 23 11.15 -21.31 0.86
N PRO A 24 12.13 -21.99 0.23
CA PRO A 24 12.63 -23.26 0.71
C PRO A 24 13.08 -23.18 2.17
N ALA A 25 12.94 -24.27 2.93
CA ALA A 25 13.22 -24.30 4.37
C ALA A 25 14.63 -23.76 4.74
N ARG A 26 15.63 -24.01 3.89
CA ARG A 26 16.99 -23.50 4.06
C ARG A 26 17.05 -21.97 3.97
N ALA A 27 16.48 -21.39 2.91
CA ALA A 27 16.43 -19.93 2.75
C ALA A 27 15.59 -19.26 3.85
N ARG A 28 14.51 -19.90 4.31
CA ARG A 28 13.74 -19.43 5.47
C ARG A 28 14.56 -19.42 6.76
N ALA A 29 15.42 -20.42 6.97
CA ALA A 29 16.31 -20.45 8.13
C ALA A 29 17.35 -19.32 8.08
N ASP A 30 17.94 -19.07 6.90
CA ASP A 30 18.89 -17.99 6.66
C ASP A 30 18.26 -16.60 6.85
N LEU A 31 16.94 -16.47 6.62
CA LEU A 31 16.14 -15.26 6.82
C LEU A 31 15.25 -15.30 8.08
N SER A 32 15.60 -16.12 9.07
CA SER A 32 14.81 -16.25 10.31
C SER A 32 14.63 -14.94 11.09
N TRP A 33 15.51 -13.95 10.87
CA TRP A 33 15.45 -12.61 11.45
C TRP A 33 14.43 -11.68 10.77
N ALA A 34 14.05 -11.95 9.52
CA ALA A 34 13.24 -11.04 8.71
C ALA A 34 11.79 -10.94 9.21
N ARG A 35 11.16 -12.09 9.50
CA ARG A 35 9.79 -12.16 10.03
C ARG A 35 9.61 -11.33 11.32
N PRO A 36 10.41 -11.55 12.39
CA PRO A 36 10.25 -10.76 13.62
C PRO A 36 10.57 -9.27 13.41
N ALA A 37 11.48 -8.92 12.49
CA ALA A 37 11.73 -7.52 12.14
C ALA A 37 10.50 -6.84 11.50
N ILE A 38 9.89 -7.50 10.51
CA ILE A 38 8.65 -7.01 9.86
C ILE A 38 7.51 -6.90 10.87
N GLN A 39 7.30 -7.93 11.69
CA GLN A 39 6.24 -7.92 12.71
C GLN A 39 6.44 -6.79 13.71
N LYS A 40 7.66 -6.61 14.23
CA LYS A 40 7.98 -5.51 15.15
C LYS A 40 7.77 -4.14 14.52
N ALA A 41 8.11 -3.98 13.23
CA ALA A 41 7.88 -2.74 12.51
C ALA A 41 6.37 -2.41 12.42
N LEU A 42 5.53 -3.39 12.09
CA LEU A 42 4.08 -3.22 12.05
C LEU A 42 3.48 -2.97 13.43
N GLU A 43 3.89 -3.75 14.44
CA GLU A 43 3.43 -3.60 15.83
C GLU A 43 3.77 -2.22 16.41
N SER A 44 4.89 -1.61 15.99
CA SER A 44 5.23 -0.25 16.41
C SER A 44 4.21 0.81 15.97
N LEU A 45 3.41 0.51 14.95
CA LEU A 45 2.33 1.37 14.45
C LEU A 45 0.98 1.08 15.10
N HIS A 46 0.90 0.12 16.03
CA HIS A 46 -0.33 -0.17 16.80
C HIS A 46 -0.44 0.66 18.08
N GLU A 47 0.62 1.41 18.41
CA GLU A 47 0.68 2.28 19.58
C GLU A 47 0.38 3.73 19.18
N GLU A 48 -0.51 4.38 19.93
CA GLU A 48 -0.76 5.83 19.82
C GLU A 48 0.39 6.66 20.44
N PRO A 49 0.59 7.91 19.97
CA PRO A 49 0.01 8.50 18.77
C PRO A 49 0.73 8.03 17.50
N LEU A 50 0.03 8.07 16.36
CA LEU A 50 0.67 7.96 15.05
C LEU A 50 1.26 9.31 14.65
N ASP A 51 2.55 9.35 14.36
CA ASP A 51 3.23 10.54 13.85
C ASP A 51 4.16 10.20 12.68
N ASP A 52 4.62 11.24 11.97
CA ASP A 52 5.46 11.07 10.77
C ASP A 52 6.80 10.40 11.08
N GLU A 53 7.39 10.64 12.27
CA GLU A 53 8.66 10.06 12.67
C GLU A 53 8.52 8.55 12.89
N ARG A 54 7.49 8.13 13.63
CA ARG A 54 7.15 6.73 13.89
C ARG A 54 6.78 6.02 12.60
N LEU A 55 5.96 6.62 11.75
CA LEU A 55 5.62 6.07 10.44
C LEU A 55 6.86 5.90 9.56
N SER A 56 7.75 6.89 9.53
CA SER A 56 8.98 6.83 8.75
C SER A 56 9.93 5.75 9.28
N ALA A 57 10.08 5.62 10.60
CA ALA A 57 10.92 4.61 11.23
C ALA A 57 10.38 3.19 10.99
N ALA A 58 9.07 2.99 11.19
CA ALA A 58 8.39 1.72 10.94
C ALA A 58 8.48 1.34 9.45
N THR A 59 8.29 2.29 8.54
CA THR A 59 8.40 2.03 7.10
C THR A 59 9.81 1.58 6.72
N ARG A 60 10.85 2.26 7.25
CA ARG A 60 12.25 1.84 7.02
C ARG A 60 12.50 0.42 7.55
N ALA A 61 12.09 0.15 8.79
CA ALA A 61 12.27 -1.17 9.42
C ALA A 61 11.49 -2.28 8.72
N PHE A 62 10.30 -1.97 8.17
CA PHE A 62 9.49 -2.90 7.39
C PHE A 62 10.16 -3.27 6.06
N PHE A 63 10.78 -2.29 5.38
CA PHE A 63 11.42 -2.51 4.08
C PHE A 63 12.87 -3.02 4.18
N GLU A 64 13.55 -2.87 5.33
CA GLU A 64 14.92 -3.35 5.55
C GLU A 64 15.13 -4.83 5.16
N PRO A 65 14.20 -5.77 5.44
CA PRO A 65 14.40 -7.18 5.07
C PRO A 65 14.07 -7.49 3.60
N MET A 66 13.37 -6.59 2.89
CA MET A 66 12.88 -6.84 1.53
C MET A 66 13.98 -7.16 0.51
N PRO A 67 15.17 -6.52 0.53
CA PRO A 67 16.28 -6.90 -0.34
C PRO A 67 16.71 -8.35 -0.18
N ALA A 68 16.78 -8.82 1.07
CA ALA A 68 17.19 -10.19 1.38
C ALA A 68 16.11 -11.20 0.99
N ILE A 69 14.84 -10.88 1.26
CA ILE A 69 13.68 -11.69 0.84
C ILE A 69 13.64 -11.80 -0.69
N ALA A 70 13.75 -10.67 -1.40
CA ALA A 70 13.75 -10.63 -2.85
C ALA A 70 14.92 -11.43 -3.44
N ALA A 71 16.14 -11.26 -2.92
CA ALA A 71 17.30 -12.03 -3.34
C ALA A 71 17.08 -13.55 -3.18
N ALA A 72 16.54 -13.99 -2.06
CA ALA A 72 16.23 -15.40 -1.83
C ALA A 72 15.15 -15.92 -2.78
N LEU A 73 14.11 -15.13 -3.03
CA LEU A 73 13.05 -15.46 -3.99
C LEU A 73 13.61 -15.62 -5.41
N PHE A 74 14.41 -14.67 -5.89
CA PHE A 74 15.01 -14.72 -7.23
C PHE A 74 16.00 -15.88 -7.41
N GLN A 75 16.64 -16.34 -6.34
CA GLN A 75 17.52 -17.52 -6.39
C GLN A 75 16.75 -18.84 -6.49
N HIS A 76 15.48 -18.87 -6.07
CA HIS A 76 14.71 -20.10 -5.90
C HIS A 76 13.48 -20.21 -6.81
N LEU A 77 12.97 -19.10 -7.35
CA LEU A 77 11.84 -19.11 -8.27
C LEU A 77 12.31 -19.19 -9.73
N PRO A 78 11.69 -20.05 -10.56
CA PRO A 78 11.86 -19.97 -12.00
C PRO A 78 11.40 -18.59 -12.48
N ALA A 79 12.11 -18.01 -13.45
CA ALA A 79 11.80 -16.66 -13.96
C ALA A 79 10.33 -16.48 -14.43
N SER A 80 9.67 -17.58 -14.84
CA SER A 80 8.26 -17.61 -15.25
C SER A 80 7.25 -17.41 -14.11
N ASP A 81 7.62 -17.71 -12.86
CA ASP A 81 6.70 -17.65 -11.71
C ASP A 81 6.69 -16.27 -11.05
N ASN A 82 7.70 -15.44 -11.30
CA ASN A 82 7.83 -14.10 -10.71
C ASN A 82 6.69 -13.14 -11.14
N LEU A 83 6.14 -13.33 -12.35
CA LEU A 83 5.00 -12.57 -12.89
C LEU A 83 3.68 -12.90 -12.21
N SER A 84 3.53 -14.14 -11.75
CA SER A 84 2.30 -14.66 -11.16
C SER A 84 2.12 -14.23 -9.70
N LEU A 85 3.19 -13.82 -9.02
CA LEU A 85 3.14 -13.60 -7.58
C LEU A 85 2.40 -12.30 -7.27
N SER A 86 2.70 -11.23 -8.00
CA SER A 86 2.25 -9.89 -7.68
C SER A 86 0.73 -9.70 -7.81
N SER A 87 0.13 -10.18 -8.90
CA SER A 87 -1.33 -10.12 -9.08
C SER A 87 -2.07 -11.01 -8.07
N ARG A 88 -1.55 -12.22 -7.82
CA ARG A 88 -2.14 -13.16 -6.85
C ARG A 88 -2.05 -12.66 -5.41
N GLY A 89 -0.94 -12.01 -5.05
CA GLY A 89 -0.76 -11.42 -3.72
C GLY A 89 -1.78 -10.32 -3.45
N MET A 90 -2.04 -9.48 -4.44
CA MET A 90 -3.03 -8.40 -4.35
C MET A 90 -4.46 -8.94 -4.29
N GLU A 91 -4.80 -9.94 -5.11
CA GLU A 91 -6.11 -10.60 -5.07
C GLU A 91 -6.33 -11.32 -3.73
N ALA A 92 -5.31 -12.00 -3.20
CA ALA A 92 -5.38 -12.64 -1.89
C ALA A 92 -5.57 -11.62 -0.77
N PHE A 93 -4.82 -10.51 -0.81
CA PHE A 93 -4.95 -9.43 0.17
C PHE A 93 -6.33 -8.74 0.08
N ARG A 94 -6.90 -8.60 -1.12
CA ARG A 94 -8.26 -8.11 -1.31
C ARG A 94 -9.33 -9.10 -0.82
N ALA A 95 -9.12 -10.39 -1.02
CA ALA A 95 -10.09 -11.43 -0.67
C ALA A 95 -10.14 -11.72 0.84
N GLU A 96 -8.97 -11.74 1.49
CA GLU A 96 -8.82 -12.22 2.88
C GLU A 96 -8.34 -11.13 3.85
N GLY A 97 -7.82 -10.01 3.33
CA GLY A 97 -7.32 -8.90 4.15
C GLY A 97 -8.44 -8.08 4.80
N PHE A 98 -8.06 -7.37 5.86
CA PHE A 98 -8.91 -6.44 6.61
C PHE A 98 -10.14 -7.08 7.27
N GLY A 99 -10.18 -8.40 7.37
CA GLY A 99 -11.30 -9.11 8.03
C GLY A 99 -11.44 -8.79 9.52
N ASN A 100 -10.39 -8.22 10.13
CA ASN A 100 -10.37 -7.79 11.52
C ASN A 100 -10.84 -6.34 11.73
N LEU A 101 -11.05 -5.58 10.66
CA LEU A 101 -11.49 -4.19 10.72
C LEU A 101 -13.02 -4.11 10.72
N ASP A 102 -13.57 -3.03 11.29
CA ASP A 102 -14.99 -2.75 11.17
C ASP A 102 -15.37 -2.53 9.68
N PRO A 103 -16.65 -2.71 9.30
CA PRO A 103 -17.06 -2.64 7.90
C PRO A 103 -16.69 -1.34 7.19
N HIS A 104 -16.78 -0.20 7.87
CA HIS A 104 -16.50 1.10 7.26
C HIS A 104 -15.00 1.28 7.00
N THR A 105 -14.17 0.99 8.01
CA THR A 105 -12.71 1.02 7.86
C THR A 105 -12.23 0.03 6.81
N ARG A 106 -12.85 -1.16 6.76
CA ARG A 106 -12.56 -2.18 5.75
C ARG A 106 -12.82 -1.68 4.35
N ASP A 107 -13.98 -1.05 4.09
CA ASP A 107 -14.32 -0.51 2.78
C ASP A 107 -13.31 0.56 2.34
N MET A 108 -12.93 1.47 3.25
CA MET A 108 -11.90 2.47 2.98
C MET A 108 -10.52 1.85 2.71
N ALA A 109 -10.16 0.77 3.40
CA ALA A 109 -8.92 0.04 3.17
C ALA A 109 -8.91 -0.65 1.79
N LEU A 110 -10.05 -1.18 1.36
CA LEU A 110 -10.22 -1.75 0.01
C LEU A 110 -10.13 -0.68 -1.09
N ASP A 111 -10.67 0.51 -0.84
CA ASP A 111 -10.54 1.67 -1.74
C ASP A 111 -9.08 2.11 -1.85
N ALA A 112 -8.38 2.26 -0.73
CA ALA A 112 -6.95 2.56 -0.70
C ALA A 112 -6.14 1.50 -1.44
N LEU A 113 -6.45 0.22 -1.24
CA LEU A 113 -5.80 -0.88 -1.95
C LEU A 113 -6.05 -0.83 -3.47
N THR A 114 -7.25 -0.43 -3.87
CA THR A 114 -7.63 -0.25 -5.28
C THR A 114 -6.85 0.89 -5.93
N ILE A 115 -6.70 2.02 -5.23
CA ILE A 115 -5.84 3.12 -5.67
C ILE A 115 -4.39 2.65 -5.84
N LEU A 116 -3.85 1.97 -4.83
CA LEU A 116 -2.48 1.45 -4.85
C LEU A 116 -2.27 0.50 -6.06
N SER A 117 -3.22 -0.41 -6.27
CA SER A 117 -3.20 -1.36 -7.40
C SER A 117 -3.24 -0.65 -8.75
N ALA A 118 -4.06 0.39 -8.89
CA ALA A 118 -4.17 1.17 -10.12
C ALA A 118 -2.89 1.97 -10.40
N ILE A 119 -2.23 2.50 -9.37
CA ILE A 119 -0.92 3.15 -9.49
C ILE A 119 0.11 2.17 -10.03
N PHE A 120 0.23 0.99 -9.42
CA PHE A 120 1.15 -0.04 -9.90
C PHE A 120 0.83 -0.49 -11.33
N ALA A 121 -0.44 -0.73 -11.65
CA ALA A 121 -0.87 -1.09 -13.00
C ALA A 121 -0.56 0.00 -14.05
N ARG A 122 -0.67 1.29 -13.68
CA ARG A 122 -0.30 2.38 -14.58
C ARG A 122 1.22 2.45 -14.79
N LEU A 123 2.00 2.35 -13.71
CA LEU A 123 3.47 2.31 -13.79
C LEU A 123 3.94 1.13 -14.66
N ALA A 124 3.23 0.00 -14.63
CA ALA A 124 3.50 -1.14 -15.50
C ALA A 124 3.33 -0.85 -17.00
N THR A 125 2.36 0.02 -17.34
CA THR A 125 1.89 0.21 -18.72
C THR A 125 2.50 1.41 -19.41
N GLU A 126 2.70 2.53 -18.71
CA GLU A 126 3.28 3.74 -19.31
C GLU A 126 4.77 3.63 -19.57
N VAL A 127 5.47 2.91 -18.70
CA VAL A 127 6.92 2.86 -18.78
C VAL A 127 7.36 1.62 -19.55
N GLY A 128 6.83 1.44 -20.77
CA GLY A 128 7.06 0.30 -21.67
C GLY A 128 8.54 0.01 -21.99
N GLY A 129 9.28 -0.50 -21.00
CA GLY A 129 10.73 -0.69 -21.05
C GLY A 129 11.48 -0.30 -19.77
N VAL A 130 10.90 0.50 -18.87
CA VAL A 130 11.40 0.58 -17.49
C VAL A 130 10.71 -0.56 -16.77
N ARG A 131 11.46 -1.66 -16.65
CA ARG A 131 11.45 -2.43 -15.42
C ARG A 131 11.17 -1.44 -14.29
N LEU A 132 10.09 -1.59 -13.52
CA LEU A 132 10.13 -1.11 -12.14
C LEU A 132 11.30 -1.89 -11.54
N ASP A 133 12.51 -1.33 -11.71
CA ASP A 133 13.77 -2.00 -11.49
C ASP A 133 14.08 -1.90 -10.01
N VAL A 134 13.12 -2.38 -9.22
CA VAL A 134 13.39 -3.30 -8.13
C VAL A 134 13.94 -4.64 -8.72
N SER A 135 13.84 -4.84 -10.03
CA SER A 135 14.14 -6.04 -10.84
C SER A 135 15.61 -6.40 -11.04
N THR A 136 16.50 -5.86 -10.23
CA THR A 136 17.58 -6.68 -9.72
C THR A 136 17.51 -6.57 -8.22
N ALA A 137 17.74 -7.68 -7.54
CA ALA A 137 18.16 -7.63 -6.14
C ALA A 137 19.31 -6.62 -5.90
N GLU A 138 19.96 -6.05 -6.94
CA GLU A 138 20.95 -4.97 -6.84
C GLU A 138 20.36 -3.58 -6.57
N SER A 139 19.25 -3.18 -7.18
CA SER A 139 18.62 -1.89 -6.84
C SER A 139 18.06 -1.88 -5.41
N LEU A 140 17.62 -3.04 -4.92
CA LEU A 140 17.27 -3.25 -3.51
C LEU A 140 18.51 -3.33 -2.59
N LYS A 141 19.71 -3.60 -3.12
CA LYS A 141 20.96 -3.54 -2.34
C LYS A 141 21.47 -2.11 -2.19
N ASP A 142 20.99 -1.15 -2.98
CA ASP A 142 21.35 0.26 -2.83
C ASP A 142 20.60 0.85 -1.62
N PRO A 143 21.30 1.18 -0.52
CA PRO A 143 20.67 1.73 0.67
C PRO A 143 19.97 3.07 0.40
N ASP A 144 20.51 3.88 -0.51
CA ASP A 144 19.96 5.21 -0.82
C ASP A 144 18.66 5.10 -1.62
N ALA A 145 18.59 4.13 -2.55
CA ALA A 145 17.38 3.84 -3.29
C ALA A 145 16.28 3.26 -2.39
N LEU A 146 16.64 2.36 -1.47
CA LEU A 146 15.72 1.80 -0.48
C LEU A 146 15.21 2.87 0.48
N GLU A 147 16.08 3.77 0.93
CA GLU A 147 15.70 4.88 1.81
C GLU A 147 14.80 5.88 1.09
N SER A 148 15.10 6.22 -0.17
CA SER A 148 14.26 7.07 -1.01
C SER A 148 12.88 6.45 -1.23
N TRP A 149 12.82 5.14 -1.50
CA TRP A 149 11.57 4.41 -1.64
C TRP A 149 10.78 4.39 -0.33
N ALA A 150 11.42 4.05 0.80
CA ALA A 150 10.78 4.00 2.12
C ALA A 150 10.27 5.37 2.58
N ALA A 151 10.86 6.47 2.10
CA ALA A 151 10.36 7.81 2.32
C ALA A 151 9.15 8.18 1.44
N SER A 152 8.85 7.39 0.40
CA SER A 152 7.76 7.70 -0.53
C SER A 152 6.38 7.58 0.13
N PRO A 153 5.40 8.43 -0.23
CA PRO A 153 4.03 8.32 0.25
C PRO A 153 3.40 6.95 -0.06
N MET A 154 3.78 6.34 -1.19
CA MET A 154 3.29 5.02 -1.59
C MET A 154 3.80 3.91 -0.67
N ALA A 155 5.09 3.92 -0.32
CA ALA A 155 5.66 2.93 0.62
C ALA A 155 5.06 3.07 2.02
N ARG A 156 4.88 4.32 2.49
CA ARG A 156 4.25 4.59 3.79
C ARG A 156 2.79 4.16 3.82
N ALA A 157 2.02 4.46 2.77
CA ALA A 157 0.63 4.02 2.65
C ALA A 157 0.51 2.49 2.67
N TYR A 158 1.43 1.81 1.97
CA TYR A 158 1.48 0.36 1.99
C TYR A 158 1.69 -0.20 3.40
N VAL A 159 2.63 0.37 4.16
CA VAL A 159 2.91 -0.07 5.53
C VAL A 159 1.74 0.24 6.47
N CYS A 160 1.06 1.37 6.32
CA CYS A 160 -0.16 1.68 7.07
C CYS A 160 -1.27 0.64 6.84
N LEU A 161 -1.52 0.26 5.57
CA LEU A 161 -2.52 -0.77 5.25
C LEU A 161 -2.15 -2.12 5.87
N PHE A 162 -0.87 -2.50 5.80
CA PHE A 162 -0.39 -3.74 6.43
C PHE A 162 -0.47 -3.71 7.95
N ALA A 163 -0.15 -2.57 8.57
CA ALA A 163 -0.27 -2.40 10.01
C ALA A 163 -1.72 -2.57 10.45
N ALA A 164 -2.67 -1.92 9.76
CA ALA A 164 -4.10 -2.05 10.01
C ALA A 164 -4.60 -3.49 9.83
N ASP A 165 -4.22 -4.17 8.75
CA ASP A 165 -4.58 -5.58 8.51
C ASP A 165 -4.09 -6.52 9.63
N LYS A 166 -2.87 -6.30 10.12
CA LYS A 166 -2.25 -7.13 11.16
C LYS A 166 -2.62 -6.71 12.59
N MET A 167 -3.47 -5.70 12.79
CA MET A 167 -3.99 -5.39 14.12
C MET A 167 -4.83 -6.57 14.65
N PRO A 168 -4.65 -6.97 15.92
CA PRO A 168 -5.50 -7.98 16.53
C PRO A 168 -6.97 -7.53 16.53
N PRO A 169 -7.94 -8.43 16.30
CA PRO A 169 -9.36 -8.12 16.46
C PRO A 169 -9.60 -7.52 17.84
N SER A 170 -10.36 -6.43 17.89
CA SER A 170 -10.68 -5.78 19.15
C SER A 170 -12.04 -5.09 19.08
N ASP A 171 -12.81 -5.25 20.15
CA ASP A 171 -14.05 -4.48 20.40
C ASP A 171 -13.76 -3.13 21.08
N ASP A 172 -12.49 -2.81 21.35
CA ASP A 172 -12.07 -1.55 21.97
C ASP A 172 -12.22 -0.40 20.96
N PRO A 173 -13.10 0.59 21.21
CA PRO A 173 -13.32 1.71 20.29
C PRO A 173 -12.05 2.51 19.99
N ALA A 174 -11.12 2.61 20.94
CA ALA A 174 -9.86 3.34 20.72
C ALA A 174 -8.98 2.60 19.71
N ARG A 175 -8.87 1.28 19.83
CA ARG A 175 -8.12 0.45 18.86
C ARG A 175 -8.76 0.46 17.48
N GLN A 176 -10.09 0.44 17.41
CA GLN A 176 -10.80 0.56 16.14
C GLN A 176 -10.55 1.92 15.49
N ALA A 177 -10.66 3.01 16.27
CA ALA A 177 -10.36 4.36 15.78
C ALA A 177 -8.91 4.49 15.29
N HIS A 178 -7.95 3.88 15.99
CA HIS A 178 -6.56 3.88 15.56
C HIS A 178 -6.33 3.05 14.28
N ALA A 179 -7.03 1.92 14.10
CA ALA A 179 -7.01 1.19 12.85
C ALA A 179 -7.58 2.03 11.69
N SER A 180 -8.68 2.74 11.95
CA SER A 180 -9.26 3.71 11.00
C SER A 180 -8.29 4.83 10.67
N GLU A 181 -7.54 5.34 11.67
CA GLU A 181 -6.50 6.35 11.49
C GLU A 181 -5.41 5.85 10.52
N LEU A 182 -4.85 4.66 10.73
CA LEU A 182 -3.86 4.07 9.83
C LEU A 182 -4.38 3.97 8.38
N VAL A 183 -5.61 3.50 8.20
CA VAL A 183 -6.24 3.41 6.88
C VAL A 183 -6.47 4.80 6.26
N GLY A 184 -6.90 5.77 7.05
CA GLY A 184 -7.07 7.16 6.63
C GLY A 184 -5.76 7.79 6.15
N TRP A 185 -4.66 7.59 6.89
CA TRP A 185 -3.32 8.00 6.48
C TRP A 185 -2.91 7.38 5.14
N ALA A 186 -3.15 6.07 4.97
CA ALA A 186 -2.87 5.39 3.71
C ALA A 186 -3.67 6.00 2.55
N PHE A 187 -4.98 6.20 2.73
CA PHE A 187 -5.85 6.78 1.72
C PHE A 187 -5.40 8.19 1.30
N LEU A 188 -5.05 9.05 2.26
CA LEU A 188 -4.59 10.42 2.00
C LEU A 188 -3.25 10.45 1.25
N MET A 189 -2.29 9.61 1.65
CA MET A 189 -0.99 9.51 0.98
C MET A 189 -1.13 9.03 -0.47
N LEU A 190 -2.02 8.06 -0.73
CA LEU A 190 -2.29 7.57 -2.08
C LEU A 190 -3.04 8.59 -2.94
N SER A 191 -4.02 9.28 -2.36
CA SER A 191 -4.74 10.36 -3.06
C SER A 191 -3.80 11.51 -3.44
N SER A 192 -2.92 11.93 -2.53
CA SER A 192 -1.86 12.91 -2.82
C SER A 192 -0.91 12.42 -3.93
N THR A 193 -0.61 11.12 -3.96
CA THR A 193 0.20 10.52 -5.03
C THR A 193 -0.52 10.60 -6.39
N LEU A 194 -1.83 10.33 -6.45
CA LEU A 194 -2.62 10.50 -7.67
C LEU A 194 -2.59 11.95 -8.17
N ASP A 195 -2.75 12.91 -7.26
CA ASP A 195 -2.70 14.34 -7.62
C ASP A 195 -1.33 14.74 -8.18
N GLN A 196 -0.25 14.22 -7.59
CA GLN A 196 1.12 14.45 -8.08
C GLN A 196 1.34 13.86 -9.46
N LEU A 197 0.86 12.64 -9.71
CA LEU A 197 0.91 11.98 -11.02
C LEU A 197 0.10 12.75 -12.06
N ALA A 198 -1.09 13.22 -11.71
CA ALA A 198 -1.94 14.01 -12.61
C ALA A 198 -1.25 15.31 -13.05
N ARG A 199 -0.51 15.98 -12.15
CA ARG A 199 0.27 17.20 -12.48
C ARG A 199 1.37 16.97 -13.51
N VAL A 200 1.88 15.74 -13.63
CA VAL A 200 2.88 15.36 -14.64
C VAL A 200 2.26 14.66 -15.86
N GLY A 201 0.93 14.71 -15.98
CA GLY A 201 0.19 14.18 -17.14
C GLY A 201 -0.21 12.71 -17.03
N VAL A 202 0.03 12.07 -15.89
CA VAL A 202 -0.33 10.67 -15.63
C VAL A 202 -1.66 10.63 -14.89
N VAL A 203 -2.75 10.45 -15.63
CA VAL A 203 -4.10 10.36 -15.04
C VAL A 203 -4.47 8.89 -14.83
N ILE A 204 -4.74 8.56 -13.58
CA ILE A 204 -5.20 7.24 -13.14
C ILE A 204 -6.58 7.41 -12.55
N ASP A 205 -7.56 6.69 -13.08
CA ASP A 205 -8.89 6.58 -12.48
C ASP A 205 -9.05 5.15 -11.94
N PRO A 206 -8.74 4.89 -10.65
CA PRO A 206 -8.76 3.55 -10.07
C PRO A 206 -10.14 2.91 -10.06
N PHE A 207 -11.18 3.71 -10.27
CA PHE A 207 -12.59 3.31 -10.16
C PHE A 207 -13.34 3.61 -11.46
N ALA A 208 -12.65 3.59 -12.60
CA ALA A 208 -13.23 3.90 -13.91
C ALA A 208 -14.43 2.98 -14.26
N ASP A 209 -14.43 1.76 -13.72
CA ASP A 209 -15.48 0.75 -13.93
C ASP A 209 -16.64 0.87 -12.93
N GLU A 210 -16.55 1.77 -11.93
CA GLU A 210 -17.63 2.03 -10.98
C GLU A 210 -18.52 3.21 -11.43
N PRO A 211 -19.85 3.13 -11.21
CA PRO A 211 -20.72 4.27 -11.40
C PRO A 211 -20.32 5.42 -10.46
N LYS A 212 -19.89 6.58 -11.01
CA LYS A 212 -19.47 7.77 -10.24
C LYS A 212 -20.45 8.24 -9.15
N GLY A 213 -21.74 7.90 -9.28
CA GLY A 213 -22.80 8.27 -8.34
C GLY A 213 -22.67 7.63 -6.97
N ASP A 214 -22.34 6.34 -6.91
CA ASP A 214 -22.41 5.56 -5.67
C ASP A 214 -21.25 5.86 -4.71
N ARG A 215 -20.09 6.26 -5.25
CA ARG A 215 -18.92 6.62 -4.43
C ARG A 215 -19.05 8.00 -3.79
N THR A 216 -19.51 8.99 -4.55
CA THR A 216 -19.68 10.35 -4.05
C THR A 216 -20.75 10.39 -2.96
N LEU A 217 -21.80 9.60 -3.10
CA LEU A 217 -22.84 9.44 -2.09
C LEU A 217 -22.32 8.74 -0.83
N ARG A 218 -21.64 7.59 -0.95
CA ARG A 218 -21.05 6.89 0.20
C ARG A 218 -20.06 7.76 0.98
N ALA A 219 -19.16 8.45 0.28
CA ALA A 219 -18.19 9.35 0.93
C ALA A 219 -18.88 10.57 1.56
N ALA A 220 -19.91 11.13 0.92
CA ALA A 220 -20.68 12.26 1.49
C ALA A 220 -21.56 11.84 2.68
N GLU A 221 -22.08 10.61 2.69
CA GLU A 221 -22.82 10.04 3.81
C GLU A 221 -21.89 9.78 5.00
N ALA A 222 -20.74 9.14 4.78
CA ALA A 222 -19.73 8.95 5.81
C ALA A 222 -19.21 10.28 6.37
N LEU A 223 -18.95 11.27 5.51
CA LEU A 223 -18.55 12.61 5.96
C LEU A 223 -19.64 13.29 6.79
N ARG A 224 -20.93 13.10 6.49
CA ARG A 224 -22.03 13.67 7.29
C ARG A 224 -22.21 13.00 8.65
N GLU A 225 -21.75 11.75 8.80
CA GLU A 225 -21.81 11.05 10.08
C GLU A 225 -20.70 11.49 11.04
N VAL A 226 -19.60 12.03 10.51
CA VAL A 226 -18.40 12.41 11.28
C VAL A 226 -18.26 13.92 11.45
N LEU A 227 -18.64 14.70 10.44
CA LEU A 227 -18.55 16.16 10.46
C LEU A 227 -19.76 16.75 11.18
N ASP A 228 -19.50 17.65 12.11
CA ASP A 228 -20.57 18.45 12.71
C ASP A 228 -21.00 19.59 11.77
N ASP A 229 -22.06 20.30 12.17
CA ASP A 229 -22.59 21.41 11.37
C ASP A 229 -21.56 22.54 11.16
N GLU A 230 -20.58 22.68 12.06
CA GLU A 230 -19.52 23.69 11.98
C GLU A 230 -18.49 23.31 10.91
N ASP A 231 -18.03 22.07 10.90
CA ASP A 231 -17.12 21.53 9.89
C ASP A 231 -17.72 21.59 8.47
N LEU A 232 -19.01 21.24 8.35
CA LEU A 232 -19.74 21.33 7.08
C LEU A 232 -19.83 22.78 6.59
N GLN A 233 -20.02 23.73 7.51
CA GLN A 233 -20.06 25.15 7.19
C GLN A 233 -18.68 25.67 6.72
N ILE A 234 -17.59 25.24 7.37
CA ILE A 234 -16.22 25.58 6.97
C ILE A 234 -15.92 25.06 5.55
N LEU A 235 -16.28 23.81 5.26
CA LEU A 235 -16.09 23.22 3.92
C LEU A 235 -16.94 23.94 2.85
N SER A 236 -18.18 24.31 3.20
CA SER A 236 -19.07 25.08 2.32
C SER A 236 -18.47 26.45 1.97
N ASP A 237 -17.95 27.15 2.98
CA ASP A 237 -17.33 28.47 2.83
C ASP A 237 -16.01 28.40 2.06
N ALA A 238 -15.22 27.33 2.24
CA ALA A 238 -14.02 27.06 1.45
C ALA A 238 -14.34 26.80 -0.03
N ARG A 239 -15.35 25.98 -0.32
CA ARG A 239 -15.81 25.71 -1.70
C ARG A 239 -16.28 26.97 -2.43
N MET A 240 -16.91 27.89 -1.71
CA MET A 240 -17.38 29.18 -2.25
C MET A 240 -16.23 30.14 -2.60
N ARG A 241 -15.02 29.92 -2.09
CA ARG A 241 -13.83 30.72 -2.43
C ARG A 241 -13.11 30.19 -3.67
N ASP A 242 -13.06 28.88 -3.89
CA ASP A 242 -12.44 28.28 -5.09
C ASP A 242 -13.28 28.45 -6.37
N LEU A 243 -14.57 28.78 -6.24
CA LEU A 243 -15.48 29.06 -7.37
C LEU A 243 -15.48 30.54 -7.80
N ARG A 244 -14.66 31.39 -7.18
CA ARG A 244 -14.50 32.82 -7.53
C ARG A 244 -13.14 33.09 -8.16
#